data_AF-A0A1E7FLG3-F1
#
_entry.id   AF-A0A1E7FLG3-F1
#
_cell.length_a   1.000
_cell.length_b   1.000
_cell.length_c   1.000
_cell.angle_alpha   90.00
_cell.angle_beta   90.00
_cell.angle_gamma   90.00
#
_symmetry.space_group_name_H-M   'P 1'
#
loop_
_entity.id
_entity.type
_entity.pdbx_description
1 polymer ?
#
loop_
_entity_poly.entity_id
_entity_poly.type
_entity_poly.pdbx_seq_one_letter_code
_entity_poly.pdbx_strand_id
1 'polypeptide(L)'
;MDALIEELEAEKNQIPNKSNRFVPEKKGSFVEPGQEYLTTNLFVGNLAPSLTEEDLSNLFSQFGELYSVKIMWPRTMEERNRRRNTGFVCFMNRDDAEEALEACDETDPFNNGRQLMMRWGKNVKKVRRETKIDEPKKKELIEKLNEVSTSNSAIRVEIPTDQSRFHFISTTASYVSKDPELEQILKDTEMDNSLFNFLTLDSVDDNDWKEKMFYRWRVYSFCQGETHSIWRTEPFIMFSHESARYWIPPPMDMEAVNREKANAKEREDPKDSKLNPDELSQFDQIVRKELSISRETICRAMAFCFDKCFAAQDVSGLLMQVLLDESDSVTNDMRIARLYLLSDVLFNSQQPGVRNAFMYRSTIESLAPEIFRKLG
;
A
#
# COMPACT_ATOMS: atom_id res chain seq x y z
N MET A 1 -22.12 -20.02 -45.60
CA MET A 1 -20.95 -19.77 -44.75
C MET A 1 -20.21 -18.54 -45.25
N ASP A 2 -20.04 -18.38 -46.57
CA ASP A 2 -19.41 -17.17 -47.14
C ASP A 2 -20.27 -15.89 -47.06
N ALA A 3 -21.60 -15.97 -47.14
CA ALA A 3 -22.47 -14.80 -47.00
C ALA A 3 -22.54 -14.23 -45.57
N LEU A 4 -22.31 -15.05 -44.54
CA LEU A 4 -22.29 -14.61 -43.14
C LEU A 4 -20.97 -13.93 -42.79
N ILE A 5 -19.88 -14.33 -43.46
CA ILE A 5 -18.55 -13.71 -43.32
C ILE A 5 -18.54 -12.34 -44.02
N GLU A 6 -19.19 -12.22 -45.17
CA GLU A 6 -19.31 -10.95 -45.91
C GLU A 6 -20.20 -9.92 -45.18
N GLU A 7 -21.29 -10.35 -44.50
CA GLU A 7 -22.08 -9.48 -43.62
C GLU A 7 -21.30 -9.00 -42.38
N LEU A 8 -20.50 -9.88 -41.76
CA LEU A 8 -19.65 -9.53 -40.61
C LEU A 8 -18.47 -8.62 -40.98
N GLU A 9 -17.97 -8.69 -42.22
CA GLU A 9 -16.94 -7.79 -42.74
C GLU A 9 -17.51 -6.42 -43.15
N ALA A 10 -18.77 -6.37 -43.61
CA ALA A 10 -19.46 -5.12 -43.93
C ALA A 10 -19.83 -4.30 -42.69
N GLU A 11 -20.21 -4.93 -41.57
CA GLU A 11 -20.47 -4.24 -40.29
C GLU A 11 -19.19 -3.72 -39.62
N LYS A 12 -18.05 -4.38 -39.84
CA LYS A 12 -16.75 -3.94 -39.30
C LYS A 12 -16.27 -2.61 -39.89
N ASN A 13 -16.76 -2.24 -41.08
CA ASN A 13 -16.39 -1.02 -41.81
C ASN A 13 -17.34 0.17 -41.58
N GLN A 14 -18.36 0.05 -40.72
CA GLN A 14 -19.30 1.14 -40.40
C GLN A 14 -19.26 1.63 -38.94
N ILE A 15 -18.33 1.13 -38.12
CA ILE A 15 -18.09 1.73 -36.81
C ILE A 15 -17.29 3.02 -37.04
N PRO A 16 -17.84 4.21 -36.71
CA PRO A 16 -17.12 5.45 -36.89
C PRO A 16 -15.87 5.40 -36.02
N ASN A 17 -14.74 5.61 -36.70
CA ASN A 17 -13.39 5.66 -36.19
C ASN A 17 -13.29 6.77 -35.11
N LYS A 18 -13.74 6.47 -33.89
CA LYS A 18 -13.42 7.26 -32.70
C LYS A 18 -11.96 6.98 -32.38
N SER A 19 -11.13 7.77 -33.06
CA SER A 19 -9.71 7.97 -32.83
C SER A 19 -9.06 6.85 -32.03
N ASN A 20 -8.35 5.99 -32.75
CA ASN A 20 -7.11 5.41 -32.27
C ASN A 20 -6.21 6.59 -31.85
N ARG A 21 -6.45 7.15 -30.65
CA ARG A 21 -5.49 7.98 -29.97
C ARG A 21 -4.40 6.99 -29.64
N PHE A 22 -3.40 6.96 -30.51
CA PHE A 22 -2.04 6.65 -30.12
C PHE A 22 -1.82 7.43 -28.82
N VAL A 23 -1.99 6.77 -27.67
CA VAL A 23 -1.65 7.36 -26.39
C VAL A 23 -0.13 7.32 -26.42
N PRO A 24 0.56 8.46 -26.61
CA PRO A 24 2.01 8.43 -26.52
C PRO A 24 2.33 7.91 -25.12
N GLU A 25 3.24 6.93 -25.01
CA GLU A 25 3.77 6.46 -23.73
C GLU A 25 4.04 7.68 -22.83
N LYS A 26 3.11 7.92 -21.90
CA LYS A 26 3.15 9.07 -21.01
C LYS A 26 4.17 8.67 -19.94
N LYS A 27 5.48 8.80 -20.25
CA LYS A 27 6.60 8.61 -19.32
C LYS A 27 6.23 9.21 -17.96
N GLY A 28 6.16 8.36 -16.93
CA GLY A 28 5.98 8.80 -15.55
C GLY A 28 4.76 8.27 -14.80
N SER A 29 3.97 7.32 -15.34
CA SER A 29 3.10 6.52 -14.47
C SER A 29 3.97 5.77 -13.45
N PHE A 30 3.62 5.85 -12.16
CA PHE A 30 4.30 5.06 -11.13
C PHE A 30 3.73 3.64 -11.02
N VAL A 31 2.82 3.30 -11.93
CA VAL A 31 2.05 2.07 -12.04
C VAL A 31 2.26 1.51 -13.45
N GLU A 32 2.34 0.19 -13.59
CA GLU A 32 2.52 -0.45 -14.89
C GLU A 32 1.30 -0.18 -15.80
N PRO A 33 1.50 -0.03 -17.12
CA PRO A 33 0.42 0.19 -18.07
C PRO A 33 -0.65 -0.89 -17.97
N GLY A 34 -1.91 -0.51 -17.82
CA GLY A 34 -3.03 -1.43 -17.66
C GLY A 34 -3.36 -1.77 -16.21
N GLN A 35 -2.55 -1.40 -15.21
CA GLN A 35 -2.84 -1.62 -13.78
C GLN A 35 -3.38 -0.36 -13.08
N GLU A 36 -3.64 0.72 -13.83
CA GLU A 36 -4.08 2.00 -13.27
C GLU A 36 -5.41 1.87 -12.50
N TYR A 37 -6.31 0.98 -12.94
CA TYR A 37 -7.61 0.74 -12.31
C TYR A 37 -7.53 0.22 -10.87
N LEU A 38 -6.37 -0.30 -10.44
CA LEU A 38 -6.15 -0.86 -9.11
C LEU A 38 -5.75 0.18 -8.06
N THR A 39 -5.42 1.40 -8.47
CA THR A 39 -4.98 2.45 -7.54
C THR A 39 -6.02 3.55 -7.36
N THR A 40 -6.06 4.08 -6.15
CA THR A 40 -6.85 5.26 -5.76
C THR A 40 -5.95 6.43 -5.38
N ASN A 41 -4.65 6.29 -5.63
CA ASN A 41 -3.63 7.25 -5.28
C ASN A 41 -3.16 8.02 -6.51
N LEU A 42 -3.18 9.34 -6.43
CA LEU A 42 -2.74 10.26 -7.46
C LEU A 42 -1.40 10.87 -7.06
N PHE A 43 -0.44 10.84 -7.97
CA PHE A 43 0.72 11.71 -7.92
C PHE A 43 0.33 13.11 -8.39
N VAL A 44 0.77 14.14 -7.67
CA VAL A 44 0.53 15.55 -8.00
C VAL A 44 1.87 16.27 -8.11
N GLY A 45 2.26 16.61 -9.33
CA GLY A 45 3.51 17.31 -9.66
C GLY A 45 3.32 18.80 -9.89
N ASN A 46 4.45 19.50 -10.04
CA ASN A 46 4.52 20.95 -10.32
C ASN A 46 3.92 21.86 -9.23
N LEU A 47 3.87 21.38 -7.99
CA LEU A 47 3.34 22.15 -6.87
C LEU A 47 4.21 23.37 -6.56
N ALA A 48 3.59 24.50 -6.22
CA ALA A 48 4.31 25.64 -5.68
C ALA A 48 4.91 25.31 -4.30
N PRO A 49 6.15 25.72 -3.99
CA PRO A 49 6.74 25.52 -2.67
C PRO A 49 5.95 26.11 -1.51
N SER A 50 5.04 27.05 -1.80
CA SER A 50 4.14 27.67 -0.84
C SER A 50 2.85 26.89 -0.60
N LEU A 51 2.50 25.92 -1.45
CA LEU A 51 1.29 25.10 -1.26
C LEU A 51 1.49 24.14 -0.10
N THR A 52 0.42 23.98 0.67
CA THR A 52 0.35 23.11 1.84
C THR A 52 -0.53 21.89 1.55
N GLU A 53 -0.43 20.86 2.38
CA GLU A 53 -1.36 19.73 2.35
C GLU A 53 -2.82 20.15 2.54
N GLU A 54 -3.08 21.24 3.28
CA GLU A 54 -4.43 21.80 3.46
C GLU A 54 -4.99 22.37 2.16
N ASP A 55 -4.17 23.10 1.39
CA ASP A 55 -4.59 23.63 0.07
C ASP A 55 -4.96 22.50 -0.90
N LEU A 56 -4.17 21.42 -0.91
CA LEU A 56 -4.46 20.23 -1.70
C LEU A 56 -5.71 19.51 -1.19
N SER A 57 -5.87 19.37 0.13
CA SER A 57 -7.07 18.76 0.71
C SER A 57 -8.33 19.53 0.34
N ASN A 58 -8.29 20.86 0.42
CA ASN A 58 -9.42 21.73 0.06
C ASN A 58 -9.78 21.58 -1.42
N LEU A 59 -8.79 21.56 -2.31
CA LEU A 59 -9.02 21.35 -3.74
C LEU A 59 -9.60 19.96 -4.03
N PHE A 60 -9.00 18.89 -3.49
CA PHE A 60 -9.34 17.52 -3.89
C PHE A 60 -10.57 16.95 -3.15
N SER A 61 -10.93 17.48 -1.99
CA SER A 61 -12.13 17.07 -1.25
C SER A 61 -13.44 17.37 -1.98
N GLN A 62 -13.43 18.24 -3.00
CA GLN A 62 -14.60 18.52 -3.82
C GLN A 62 -15.00 17.34 -4.72
N PHE A 63 -14.07 16.43 -5.02
CA PHE A 63 -14.32 15.24 -5.84
C PHE A 63 -14.72 14.02 -5.01
N GLY A 64 -14.28 13.95 -3.75
CA GLY A 64 -14.60 12.81 -2.89
C GLY A 64 -13.81 12.76 -1.59
N GLU A 65 -14.05 11.71 -0.80
CA GLU A 65 -13.39 11.53 0.49
C GLU A 65 -11.91 11.17 0.31
N LEU A 66 -11.03 11.94 0.95
CA LEU A 66 -9.59 11.72 0.92
C LEU A 66 -9.15 10.79 2.04
N TYR A 67 -8.41 9.73 1.69
CA TYR A 67 -7.71 8.88 2.64
C TYR A 67 -6.45 9.55 3.19
N SER A 68 -5.64 10.15 2.31
CA SER A 68 -4.42 10.85 2.71
C SER A 68 -3.96 11.87 1.68
N VAL A 69 -3.34 12.94 2.16
CA VAL A 69 -2.67 13.97 1.35
C VAL A 69 -1.26 14.15 1.90
N LYS A 70 -0.27 14.25 1.02
CA LYS A 70 1.13 14.40 1.44
C LYS A 70 1.95 15.17 0.42
N ILE A 71 2.64 16.23 0.85
CA ILE A 71 3.66 16.87 0.02
C ILE A 71 5.03 16.22 0.28
N MET A 72 5.71 15.90 -0.80
CA MET A 72 7.09 15.43 -0.79
C MET A 72 8.01 16.65 -0.88
N TRP A 73 8.52 17.05 0.29
CA TRP A 73 9.48 18.14 0.41
C TRP A 73 10.85 17.74 -0.16
N PRO A 74 11.55 18.66 -0.84
CA PRO A 74 12.84 18.38 -1.46
C PRO A 74 13.86 17.90 -0.42
N ARG A 75 14.51 16.76 -0.68
CA ARG A 75 15.48 16.13 0.21
C ARG A 75 16.93 16.46 -0.17
N THR A 76 17.13 16.92 -1.40
CA THR A 76 18.44 17.31 -1.95
C THR A 76 18.47 18.78 -2.37
N MET A 77 19.66 19.36 -2.47
CA MET A 77 19.83 20.74 -2.94
C MET A 77 19.40 20.91 -4.41
N GLU A 78 19.60 19.88 -5.23
CA GLU A 78 19.13 19.84 -6.62
C GLU A 78 17.61 19.93 -6.71
N GLU A 79 16.87 19.18 -5.89
CA GLU A 79 15.41 19.26 -5.82
C GLU A 79 14.94 20.62 -5.31
N ARG A 80 15.63 21.20 -4.33
CA ARG A 80 15.32 22.55 -3.83
C ARG A 80 15.51 23.60 -4.93
N ASN A 81 16.52 23.44 -5.77
CA ASN A 81 16.78 24.30 -6.92
C ASN A 81 15.71 24.18 -8.03
N ARG A 82 14.94 23.08 -8.08
CA ARG A 82 13.81 22.92 -9.03
C ARG A 82 12.62 23.82 -8.69
N ARG A 83 12.61 24.48 -7.51
CA ARG A 83 11.59 25.42 -7.03
C ARG A 83 10.16 24.92 -7.16
N ARG A 84 9.96 23.61 -7.07
CA ARG A 84 8.69 22.90 -7.21
C ARG A 84 8.67 21.68 -6.32
N ASN A 85 7.52 21.44 -5.73
CA ASN A 85 7.28 20.25 -4.93
C ASN A 85 6.47 19.23 -5.76
N THR A 86 6.41 18.02 -5.22
CA THR A 86 5.51 16.97 -5.69
C THR A 86 4.74 16.44 -4.49
N GLY A 87 3.61 15.81 -4.69
CA GLY A 87 2.79 15.27 -3.62
C GLY A 87 2.01 14.05 -4.07
N PHE A 88 1.26 13.49 -3.13
CA PHE A 88 0.34 12.40 -3.35
C PHE A 88 -1.00 12.70 -2.68
N VAL A 89 -2.08 12.34 -3.37
CA VAL A 89 -3.46 12.45 -2.90
C VAL A 89 -4.12 11.10 -3.10
N CYS A 90 -4.48 10.44 -2.01
CA CYS A 90 -5.14 9.14 -2.03
C CYS A 90 -6.61 9.32 -1.66
N PHE A 91 -7.51 8.91 -2.56
CA PHE A 91 -8.95 8.92 -2.34
C PHE A 91 -9.41 7.62 -1.69
N MET A 92 -10.56 7.66 -1.01
CA MET A 92 -11.23 6.45 -0.52
C MET A 92 -11.78 5.61 -1.67
N ASN A 93 -12.33 6.25 -2.71
CA ASN A 93 -12.90 5.57 -3.88
C ASN A 93 -12.06 5.82 -5.14
N ARG A 94 -12.23 4.93 -6.12
CA ARG A 94 -11.54 5.00 -7.42
C ARG A 94 -12.14 6.06 -8.33
N ASP A 95 -13.46 6.11 -8.41
CA ASP A 95 -14.19 7.03 -9.29
C ASP A 95 -13.84 8.49 -8.95
N ASP A 96 -13.83 8.84 -7.65
CA ASP A 96 -13.43 10.16 -7.16
C ASP A 96 -12.01 10.56 -7.60
N ALA A 97 -11.07 9.60 -7.63
CA ALA A 97 -9.70 9.85 -8.06
C ALA A 97 -9.60 10.02 -9.58
N GLU A 98 -10.44 9.33 -10.34
CA GLU A 98 -10.48 9.42 -11.80
C GLU A 98 -11.07 10.77 -12.24
N GLU A 99 -12.18 11.17 -11.63
CA GLU A 99 -12.78 12.49 -11.84
C GLU A 99 -11.80 13.62 -11.48
N ALA A 100 -11.13 13.51 -10.33
CA ALA A 100 -10.11 14.47 -9.91
C ALA A 100 -8.93 14.54 -10.89
N LEU A 101 -8.49 13.39 -11.43
CA LEU A 101 -7.40 13.34 -12.39
C LEU A 101 -7.80 14.02 -13.71
N GLU A 102 -8.98 13.71 -14.23
CA GLU A 102 -9.49 14.30 -15.48
C GLU A 102 -9.73 15.82 -15.35
N ALA A 103 -10.23 16.27 -14.21
CA ALA A 103 -10.57 17.67 -14.00
C ALA A 103 -9.36 18.57 -13.67
N CYS A 104 -8.34 18.02 -13.00
CA CYS A 104 -7.23 18.84 -12.48
C CYS A 104 -5.90 18.67 -13.23
N ASP A 105 -5.68 17.60 -14.00
CA ASP A 105 -4.44 17.45 -14.78
C ASP A 105 -4.27 18.59 -15.79
N GLU A 106 -3.06 19.12 -15.90
CA GLU A 106 -2.70 20.22 -16.81
C GLU A 106 -3.48 21.55 -16.56
N THR A 107 -4.10 21.72 -15.39
CA THR A 107 -4.80 22.97 -14.98
C THR A 107 -4.07 23.73 -13.88
N ASP A 108 -4.30 25.04 -13.74
CA ASP A 108 -3.75 25.89 -12.64
C ASP A 108 -4.86 26.31 -11.66
N PRO A 109 -5.35 25.40 -10.80
CA PRO A 109 -6.47 25.68 -9.90
C PRO A 109 -6.11 26.67 -8.79
N PHE A 110 -4.82 26.91 -8.55
CA PHE A 110 -4.32 27.81 -7.52
C PHE A 110 -3.96 29.20 -8.07
N ASN A 111 -4.16 29.45 -9.37
CA ASN A 111 -3.83 30.71 -10.05
C ASN A 111 -2.42 31.23 -9.74
N ASN A 112 -1.45 30.33 -9.64
CA ASN A 112 -0.07 30.67 -9.28
C ASN A 112 0.90 30.56 -10.48
N GLY A 113 0.35 30.41 -11.69
CA GLY A 113 1.08 30.26 -12.94
C GLY A 113 1.66 28.87 -13.14
N ARG A 114 1.18 27.85 -12.42
CA ARG A 114 1.70 26.47 -12.49
C ARG A 114 0.58 25.47 -12.66
N GLN A 115 0.60 24.81 -13.81
CA GLN A 115 -0.33 23.73 -14.09
C GLN A 115 0.05 22.47 -13.31
N LEU A 116 -0.89 21.85 -12.62
CA LEU A 116 -0.66 20.56 -11.97
C LEU A 116 -0.29 19.51 -13.02
N MET A 117 0.64 18.62 -12.66
CA MET A 117 0.93 17.43 -13.47
C MET A 117 0.53 16.20 -12.68
N MET A 118 -0.60 15.60 -13.03
CA MET A 118 -1.20 14.52 -12.29
C MET A 118 -1.04 13.18 -13.00
N ARG A 119 -0.82 12.12 -12.21
CA ARG A 119 -0.64 10.75 -12.72
C ARG A 119 -1.11 9.73 -11.70
N TRP A 120 -1.33 8.50 -12.14
CA TRP A 120 -1.54 7.38 -11.24
C TRP A 120 -0.29 7.09 -10.40
N GLY A 121 -0.49 7.10 -9.08
CA GLY A 121 0.49 6.75 -8.07
C GLY A 121 0.35 5.30 -7.63
N LYS A 122 1.40 4.76 -7.00
CA LYS A 122 1.37 3.39 -6.44
C LYS A 122 0.23 3.22 -5.45
N ASN A 123 -0.39 2.04 -5.45
CA ASN A 123 -1.47 1.70 -4.54
C ASN A 123 -1.00 1.86 -3.07
N VAL A 124 -1.83 2.50 -2.25
CA VAL A 124 -1.57 2.77 -0.84
C VAL A 124 -2.47 1.85 -0.02
N LYS A 125 -1.88 1.04 0.86
CA LYS A 125 -2.64 0.22 1.80
C LYS A 125 -3.45 1.13 2.73
N LYS A 126 -4.78 1.05 2.63
CA LYS A 126 -5.70 1.82 3.46
C LYS A 126 -5.96 1.06 4.75
N VAL A 127 -5.61 1.65 5.88
CA VAL A 127 -6.06 1.18 7.20
C VAL A 127 -7.31 1.99 7.53
N ARG A 128 -8.46 1.34 7.63
CA ARG A 128 -9.71 2.02 8.00
C ARG A 128 -9.55 2.66 9.37
N ARG A 129 -9.45 3.99 9.40
CA ARG A 129 -9.87 4.75 10.58
C ARG A 129 -11.39 4.69 10.57
N GLU A 130 -12.01 4.23 11.66
CA GLU A 130 -13.46 4.28 11.80
C GLU A 130 -13.92 5.75 11.72
N THR A 131 -14.29 6.21 10.53
CA THR A 131 -14.97 7.50 10.38
C THR A 131 -16.37 7.35 10.94
N LYS A 132 -16.70 8.20 11.92
CA LYS A 132 -18.05 8.30 12.46
C LYS A 132 -18.96 8.86 11.36
N ILE A 133 -19.65 7.99 10.64
CA ILE A 133 -20.73 8.38 9.72
C ILE A 133 -21.91 8.83 10.59
N ASP A 134 -22.49 10.00 10.29
CA ASP A 134 -23.69 10.48 10.97
C ASP A 134 -24.83 9.46 10.88
N GLU A 135 -25.34 9.05 12.05
CA GLU A 135 -26.42 8.08 12.26
C GLU A 135 -27.63 8.21 11.29
N PRO A 136 -28.12 9.41 10.93
CA PRO A 136 -29.22 9.55 9.98
C PRO A 136 -28.86 9.14 8.54
N LYS A 137 -27.65 9.44 8.04
CA LYS A 137 -27.22 9.03 6.69
C LYS A 137 -27.00 7.53 6.59
N LYS A 138 -26.53 6.92 7.69
CA LYS A 138 -26.37 5.46 7.81
C LYS A 138 -27.72 4.75 7.70
N LYS A 139 -28.78 5.28 8.33
CA LYS A 139 -30.13 4.72 8.23
C LYS A 139 -30.72 4.79 6.82
N GLU A 140 -30.59 5.92 6.14
CA GLU A 140 -31.11 6.09 4.77
C GLU A 140 -30.40 5.16 3.77
N LEU A 141 -29.07 4.97 3.90
CA LEU A 141 -28.34 3.99 3.11
C LEU A 141 -28.85 2.57 3.38
N ILE A 142 -29.00 2.18 4.66
CA ILE A 142 -29.49 0.85 5.06
C ILE A 142 -30.90 0.58 4.52
N GLU A 143 -31.76 1.60 4.48
CA GLU A 143 -33.13 1.48 3.96
C GLU A 143 -33.13 1.25 2.44
N LYS A 144 -32.35 2.04 1.68
CA LYS A 144 -32.12 1.83 0.24
C LYS A 144 -31.45 0.48 -0.06
N LEU A 145 -30.52 0.05 0.80
CA LEU A 145 -29.84 -1.25 0.72
C LEU A 145 -30.80 -2.42 0.94
N ASN A 146 -31.80 -2.27 1.83
CA ASN A 146 -32.82 -3.27 2.09
C ASN A 146 -33.84 -3.40 0.93
N GLU A 147 -34.20 -2.28 0.29
CA GLU A 147 -35.04 -2.28 -0.92
C GLU A 147 -34.35 -2.98 -2.10
N VAL A 148 -33.04 -2.81 -2.27
CA VAL A 148 -32.32 -3.51 -3.34
C VAL A 148 -31.97 -4.96 -2.98
N SER A 149 -31.75 -5.26 -1.69
CA SER A 149 -31.46 -6.63 -1.20
C SER A 149 -32.65 -7.60 -1.33
N THR A 150 -33.87 -7.09 -1.50
CA THR A 150 -35.10 -7.87 -1.71
C THR A 150 -35.41 -8.14 -3.19
N SER A 151 -34.64 -7.54 -4.10
CA SER A 151 -34.71 -7.80 -5.54
C SER A 151 -33.86 -9.04 -5.89
N ASN A 152 -34.38 -9.97 -6.70
CA ASN A 152 -33.65 -11.15 -7.26
C ASN A 152 -32.40 -10.79 -8.12
N SER A 153 -31.96 -9.53 -8.13
CA SER A 153 -30.85 -9.00 -8.92
C SER A 153 -29.53 -8.86 -8.14
N ALA A 154 -29.53 -8.96 -6.80
CA ALA A 154 -28.31 -8.82 -5.99
C ALA A 154 -27.49 -10.12 -5.93
N ILE A 155 -26.16 -10.01 -6.05
CA ILE A 155 -25.21 -11.13 -5.92
C ILE A 155 -24.86 -11.28 -4.43
N ARG A 156 -25.35 -12.34 -3.81
CA ARG A 156 -24.98 -12.74 -2.44
C ARG A 156 -23.74 -13.61 -2.49
N VAL A 157 -22.69 -13.19 -1.81
CA VAL A 157 -21.44 -13.94 -1.77
C VAL A 157 -21.52 -14.96 -0.63
N GLU A 158 -21.39 -16.23 -0.98
CA GLU A 158 -21.39 -17.34 -0.03
C GLU A 158 -19.96 -17.84 0.22
N ILE A 159 -19.63 -18.11 1.48
CA ILE A 159 -18.33 -18.70 1.84
C ILE A 159 -18.39 -20.20 1.51
N PRO A 160 -17.36 -20.76 0.83
CA PRO A 160 -17.27 -22.20 0.62
C PRO A 160 -17.36 -22.97 1.94
N THR A 161 -18.20 -24.01 1.98
CA THR A 161 -18.41 -24.82 3.19
C THR A 161 -17.19 -25.63 3.58
N ASP A 162 -16.40 -26.07 2.60
CA ASP A 162 -15.11 -26.70 2.84
C ASP A 162 -14.03 -25.65 3.16
N GLN A 163 -13.42 -25.81 4.32
CA GLN A 163 -12.36 -24.93 4.81
C GLN A 163 -11.13 -24.99 3.90
N SER A 164 -10.85 -26.12 3.25
CA SER A 164 -9.72 -26.26 2.32
C SER A 164 -9.97 -25.46 1.04
N ARG A 165 -11.19 -25.57 0.46
CA ARG A 165 -11.64 -24.71 -0.65
C ARG A 165 -11.59 -23.23 -0.31
N PHE A 166 -12.08 -22.83 0.85
CA PHE A 166 -12.01 -21.44 1.30
C PHE A 166 -10.57 -20.90 1.33
N HIS A 167 -9.64 -21.66 1.92
CA HIS A 167 -8.24 -21.25 2.00
C HIS A 167 -7.60 -21.21 0.61
N PHE A 168 -7.85 -22.21 -0.24
CA PHE A 168 -7.30 -22.27 -1.58
C PHE A 168 -7.74 -21.08 -2.43
N ILE A 169 -9.05 -20.83 -2.54
CA ILE A 169 -9.59 -19.73 -3.33
C ILE A 169 -9.13 -18.38 -2.76
N SER A 170 -9.14 -18.20 -1.43
CA SER A 170 -8.66 -16.97 -0.80
C SER A 170 -7.16 -16.73 -1.02
N THR A 171 -6.36 -17.79 -1.05
CA THR A 171 -4.91 -17.69 -1.31
C THR A 171 -4.67 -17.29 -2.76
N THR A 172 -5.31 -17.99 -3.71
CA THR A 172 -5.23 -17.66 -5.13
C THR A 172 -5.66 -16.21 -5.38
N ALA A 173 -6.78 -15.77 -4.80
CA ALA A 173 -7.25 -14.39 -4.90
C ALA A 173 -6.25 -13.36 -4.33
N SER A 174 -5.56 -13.68 -3.23
CA SER A 174 -4.54 -12.81 -2.62
C SER A 174 -3.29 -12.64 -3.49
N TYR A 175 -2.93 -13.67 -4.28
CA TYR A 175 -1.85 -13.54 -5.26
C TYR A 175 -2.32 -12.77 -6.50
N VAL A 176 -3.49 -13.12 -7.05
CA VAL A 176 -4.06 -12.45 -8.23
C VAL A 176 -4.33 -10.96 -7.98
N SER A 177 -4.76 -10.58 -6.78
CA SER A 177 -4.95 -9.16 -6.42
C SER A 177 -3.67 -8.30 -6.51
N LYS A 178 -2.49 -8.94 -6.46
CA LYS A 178 -1.19 -8.27 -6.54
C LYS A 178 -0.59 -8.33 -7.94
N ASP A 179 -0.96 -9.35 -8.70
CA ASP A 179 -0.50 -9.62 -10.06
C ASP A 179 -1.69 -10.06 -10.92
N PRO A 180 -2.30 -9.13 -11.67
CA PRO A 180 -3.45 -9.43 -12.52
C PRO A 180 -3.13 -10.41 -13.66
N GLU A 181 -1.88 -10.47 -14.13
CA GLU A 181 -1.49 -11.38 -15.22
C GLU A 181 -1.57 -12.85 -14.77
N LEU A 182 -1.39 -13.08 -13.47
CA LEU A 182 -1.48 -14.41 -12.87
C LEU A 182 -2.83 -15.09 -13.10
N GLU A 183 -3.94 -14.33 -13.14
CA GLU A 183 -5.26 -14.93 -13.38
C GLU A 183 -5.34 -15.57 -14.77
N GLN A 184 -4.81 -14.89 -15.79
CA GLN A 184 -4.80 -15.40 -17.15
C GLN A 184 -3.83 -16.59 -17.28
N ILE A 185 -2.65 -16.49 -16.67
CA ILE A 185 -1.67 -17.59 -16.65
C ILE A 185 -2.27 -18.84 -15.99
N LEU A 186 -2.98 -18.69 -14.87
CA LEU A 186 -3.65 -19.79 -14.19
C LEU A 186 -4.76 -20.39 -15.05
N LYS A 187 -5.56 -19.56 -15.73
CA LYS A 187 -6.59 -20.04 -16.67
C LYS A 187 -5.98 -20.86 -17.82
N ASP A 188 -4.90 -20.38 -18.40
CA ASP A 188 -4.26 -21.02 -19.55
C ASP A 188 -3.51 -22.31 -19.15
N THR A 189 -2.86 -22.31 -17.99
CA THR A 189 -2.02 -23.41 -17.52
C THR A 189 -2.81 -24.52 -16.82
N GLU A 190 -3.88 -24.15 -16.10
CA GLU A 190 -4.65 -25.06 -15.24
C GLU A 190 -6.08 -25.30 -15.77
N MET A 191 -6.31 -25.10 -17.07
CA MET A 191 -7.63 -25.24 -17.71
C MET A 191 -8.27 -26.62 -17.48
N ASP A 192 -7.46 -27.68 -17.43
CA ASP A 192 -7.92 -29.07 -17.23
C ASP A 192 -7.98 -29.47 -15.74
N ASN A 193 -7.61 -28.57 -14.82
CA ASN A 193 -7.54 -28.86 -13.39
C ASN A 193 -8.82 -28.44 -12.68
N SER A 194 -9.59 -29.42 -12.21
CA SER A 194 -10.87 -29.21 -11.53
C SER A 194 -10.78 -28.33 -10.28
N LEU A 195 -9.60 -28.20 -9.66
CA LEU A 195 -9.41 -27.31 -8.51
C LEU A 195 -9.59 -25.83 -8.88
N PHE A 196 -9.34 -25.46 -10.13
CA PHE A 196 -9.36 -24.09 -10.64
C PHE A 196 -10.65 -23.73 -11.40
N ASN A 197 -11.69 -24.57 -11.35
CA ASN A 197 -12.99 -24.32 -12.01
C ASN A 197 -13.63 -22.96 -11.64
N PHE A 198 -13.31 -22.39 -10.48
CA PHE A 198 -13.79 -21.07 -10.06
C PHE A 198 -13.22 -19.90 -10.90
N LEU A 199 -12.20 -20.15 -11.74
CA LEU A 199 -11.61 -19.13 -12.62
C LEU A 199 -12.41 -18.94 -13.92
N THR A 200 -13.14 -19.95 -14.39
CA THR A 200 -13.81 -19.93 -15.69
C THR A 200 -15.31 -19.63 -15.57
N LEU A 201 -15.90 -19.02 -16.61
CA LEU A 201 -17.33 -18.68 -16.62
C LEU A 201 -18.22 -19.78 -17.21
N ASP A 202 -17.62 -20.88 -17.68
CA ASP A 202 -18.30 -21.82 -18.57
C ASP A 202 -19.08 -22.94 -17.87
N SER A 203 -18.84 -23.18 -16.57
CA SER A 203 -19.59 -24.22 -15.84
C SER A 203 -20.96 -23.75 -15.34
N VAL A 204 -21.95 -24.64 -15.50
CA VAL A 204 -23.38 -24.42 -15.27
C VAL A 204 -23.83 -24.86 -13.87
N ASP A 205 -22.95 -25.46 -13.08
CA ASP A 205 -23.29 -25.97 -11.74
C ASP A 205 -23.39 -24.85 -10.69
N ASP A 206 -24.45 -24.90 -9.87
CA ASP A 206 -24.73 -23.92 -8.81
C ASP A 206 -23.59 -23.79 -7.78
N ASN A 207 -22.90 -24.89 -7.47
CA ASN A 207 -21.79 -24.88 -6.51
C ASN A 207 -20.57 -24.13 -7.06
N ASP A 208 -20.27 -24.34 -8.35
CA ASP A 208 -19.20 -23.63 -9.03
C ASP A 208 -19.51 -22.14 -9.15
N TRP A 209 -20.78 -21.78 -9.41
CA TRP A 209 -21.22 -20.39 -9.43
C TRP A 209 -20.91 -19.67 -8.11
N LYS A 210 -21.17 -20.31 -6.97
CA LYS A 210 -20.89 -19.74 -5.64
C LYS A 210 -19.39 -19.49 -5.43
N GLU A 211 -18.55 -20.48 -5.76
CA GLU A 211 -17.10 -20.35 -5.64
C GLU A 211 -16.53 -19.29 -6.59
N LYS A 212 -17.08 -19.15 -7.81
CA LYS A 212 -16.73 -18.09 -8.76
C LYS A 212 -17.05 -16.70 -8.20
N MET A 213 -18.25 -16.51 -7.67
CA MET A 213 -18.65 -15.23 -7.08
C MET A 213 -17.80 -14.92 -5.84
N PHE A 214 -17.53 -15.92 -5.00
CA PHE A 214 -16.64 -15.79 -3.86
C PHE A 214 -15.22 -15.38 -4.30
N TYR A 215 -14.64 -16.05 -5.30
CA TYR A 215 -13.32 -15.71 -5.84
C TYR A 215 -13.26 -14.26 -6.34
N ARG A 216 -14.19 -13.85 -7.23
CA ARG A 216 -14.23 -12.48 -7.78
C ARG A 216 -14.36 -11.43 -6.69
N TRP A 217 -15.24 -11.69 -5.71
CA TRP A 217 -15.37 -10.83 -4.54
C TRP A 217 -14.10 -10.79 -3.70
N ARG A 218 -13.40 -11.91 -3.48
CA ARG A 218 -12.14 -11.95 -2.73
C ARG A 218 -11.02 -11.20 -3.43
N VAL A 219 -10.87 -11.32 -4.75
CA VAL A 219 -9.89 -10.54 -5.51
C VAL A 219 -10.16 -9.05 -5.31
N TYR A 220 -11.41 -8.62 -5.50
CA TYR A 220 -11.81 -7.23 -5.26
C TYR A 220 -11.53 -6.79 -3.82
N SER A 221 -11.92 -7.60 -2.84
CA SER A 221 -11.70 -7.37 -1.40
C SER A 221 -10.22 -7.09 -1.11
N PHE A 222 -9.31 -7.94 -1.60
CA PHE A 222 -7.87 -7.73 -1.44
C PHE A 222 -7.35 -6.48 -2.17
N CYS A 223 -7.87 -6.15 -3.36
CA CYS A 223 -7.53 -4.92 -4.07
C CYS A 223 -7.92 -3.67 -3.25
N GLN A 224 -8.99 -3.74 -2.45
CA GLN A 224 -9.38 -2.68 -1.51
C GLN A 224 -8.51 -2.61 -0.25
N GLY A 225 -7.51 -3.49 -0.10
CA GLY A 225 -6.62 -3.56 1.05
C GLY A 225 -7.20 -4.33 2.24
N GLU A 226 -8.28 -5.09 2.04
CA GLU A 226 -8.86 -5.96 3.05
C GLU A 226 -7.97 -7.20 3.28
N THR A 227 -8.17 -7.90 4.39
CA THR A 227 -7.29 -9.00 4.81
C THR A 227 -7.96 -10.37 4.68
N HIS A 228 -7.26 -11.40 5.14
CA HIS A 228 -7.81 -12.76 5.16
C HIS A 228 -8.98 -12.91 6.13
N SER A 229 -9.05 -12.11 7.20
CA SER A 229 -10.09 -12.21 8.24
C SER A 229 -10.96 -10.97 8.37
N ILE A 230 -10.54 -9.82 7.81
CA ILE A 230 -11.21 -8.53 7.99
C ILE A 230 -11.59 -7.96 6.62
N TRP A 231 -12.89 -7.78 6.37
CA TRP A 231 -13.44 -7.24 5.11
C TRP A 231 -14.71 -6.42 5.34
N ARG A 232 -15.14 -5.66 4.34
CA ARG A 232 -16.43 -4.94 4.33
C ARG A 232 -17.61 -5.91 4.37
N THR A 233 -18.60 -5.63 5.20
CA THR A 233 -19.88 -6.36 5.22
C THR A 233 -21.04 -5.59 4.61
N GLU A 234 -20.85 -4.30 4.36
CA GLU A 234 -21.87 -3.44 3.73
C GLU A 234 -22.01 -3.76 2.23
N PRO A 235 -23.25 -3.88 1.71
CA PRO A 235 -23.44 -4.15 0.29
C PRO A 235 -22.97 -3.02 -0.61
N PHE A 236 -22.61 -3.36 -1.85
CA PHE A 236 -21.92 -2.43 -2.75
C PHE A 236 -22.00 -2.80 -4.22
N ILE A 237 -21.65 -1.87 -5.11
CA ILE A 237 -21.53 -2.13 -6.54
C ILE A 237 -20.06 -2.30 -6.89
N MET A 238 -19.70 -3.43 -7.49
CA MET A 238 -18.31 -3.74 -7.89
C MET A 238 -17.95 -3.14 -9.26
N PHE A 239 -18.90 -3.10 -10.20
CA PHE A 239 -18.71 -2.62 -11.56
C PHE A 239 -19.81 -1.61 -11.90
N SER A 240 -19.42 -0.37 -12.22
CA SER A 240 -20.30 0.72 -12.63
C SER A 240 -20.66 0.60 -14.12
N HIS A 241 -21.54 -0.35 -14.44
CA HIS A 241 -22.11 -0.49 -15.78
C HIS A 241 -23.65 -0.42 -15.74
N GLU A 242 -24.30 -0.30 -16.89
CA GLU A 242 -25.77 -0.24 -17.02
C GLU A 242 -26.51 -1.46 -16.42
N SER A 243 -25.78 -2.55 -16.15
CA SER A 243 -26.26 -3.76 -15.45
C SER A 243 -25.60 -3.95 -14.07
N ALA A 244 -25.23 -2.86 -13.40
CA ALA A 244 -24.62 -2.88 -12.08
C ALA A 244 -25.50 -3.62 -11.07
N ARG A 245 -24.93 -4.67 -10.45
CA ARG A 245 -25.58 -5.45 -9.39
C ARG A 245 -24.92 -5.15 -8.06
N TYR A 246 -25.74 -5.13 -7.01
CA TYR A 246 -25.23 -5.08 -5.65
C TYR A 246 -24.62 -6.43 -5.27
N TRP A 247 -23.45 -6.37 -4.67
CA TRP A 247 -22.72 -7.45 -4.04
C TRP A 247 -22.95 -7.35 -2.54
N ILE A 248 -23.43 -8.43 -1.95
CA ILE A 248 -23.63 -8.57 -0.50
C ILE A 248 -22.49 -9.46 0.02
N PRO A 249 -21.48 -8.88 0.69
CA PRO A 249 -20.39 -9.65 1.28
C PRO A 249 -20.90 -10.63 2.35
N PRO A 250 -20.19 -11.73 2.60
CA PRO A 250 -20.52 -12.62 3.70
C PRO A 250 -20.17 -11.97 5.05
N PRO A 251 -20.82 -12.39 6.15
CA PRO A 251 -20.46 -11.94 7.49
C PRO A 251 -19.03 -12.38 7.84
N MET A 252 -18.33 -11.57 8.62
CA MET A 252 -17.00 -11.91 9.14
C MET A 252 -17.08 -12.89 10.31
N ASP A 253 -16.09 -13.77 10.41
CA ASP A 253 -15.83 -14.52 11.64
C ASP A 253 -15.18 -13.59 12.68
N MET A 254 -15.96 -13.18 13.68
CA MET A 254 -15.52 -12.28 14.74
C MET A 254 -14.36 -12.86 15.56
N GLU A 255 -14.23 -14.18 15.69
CA GLU A 255 -13.09 -14.78 16.39
C GLU A 255 -11.79 -14.63 15.57
N ALA A 256 -11.85 -14.87 14.25
CA ALA A 256 -10.72 -14.65 13.36
C ALA A 256 -10.31 -13.17 13.30
N VAL A 257 -11.29 -12.26 13.23
CA VAL A 257 -11.06 -10.81 13.32
C VAL A 257 -10.34 -10.45 14.61
N ASN A 258 -10.79 -10.97 15.76
CA ASN A 258 -10.19 -10.68 17.05
C ASN A 258 -8.75 -11.22 17.16
N ARG A 259 -8.49 -12.42 16.65
CA ARG A 259 -7.12 -12.99 16.56
C ARG A 259 -6.22 -12.12 15.69
N GLU A 260 -6.70 -11.69 14.54
CA GLU A 260 -5.93 -10.84 13.62
C GLU A 260 -5.65 -9.46 14.23
N LYS A 261 -6.66 -8.84 14.87
CA LYS A 261 -6.50 -7.56 15.59
C LYS A 261 -5.54 -7.68 16.77
N ALA A 262 -5.54 -8.79 17.51
CA ALA A 262 -4.56 -9.02 18.58
C ALA A 262 -3.13 -9.12 18.02
N ASN A 263 -2.95 -9.88 16.94
CA ASN A 263 -1.65 -10.00 16.25
C ASN A 263 -1.22 -8.67 15.59
N ALA A 264 -2.16 -7.87 15.10
CA ALA A 264 -1.89 -6.54 14.56
C ALA A 264 -1.51 -5.56 15.67
N LYS A 265 -2.16 -5.61 16.84
CA LYS A 265 -1.85 -4.77 18.01
C LYS A 265 -0.44 -5.04 18.57
N GLU A 266 0.03 -6.29 18.51
CA GLU A 266 1.44 -6.62 18.79
C GLU A 266 2.41 -6.06 17.73
N ARG A 267 1.94 -5.73 16.53
CA ARG A 267 2.72 -5.20 15.40
C ARG A 267 2.54 -3.68 15.17
N GLU A 268 1.53 -3.05 15.78
CA GLU A 268 1.07 -1.68 15.47
C GLU A 268 1.37 -0.61 16.54
N ASP A 269 2.19 -0.88 17.56
CA ASP A 269 2.81 0.18 18.37
C ASP A 269 4.35 0.23 18.18
N PRO A 270 4.85 0.66 17.00
CA PRO A 270 6.27 0.61 16.67
C PRO A 270 6.96 1.96 16.88
N LYS A 271 6.25 2.99 17.33
CA LYS A 271 6.81 4.34 17.48
C LYS A 271 7.64 4.51 18.76
N ASP A 272 7.51 3.61 19.73
CA ASP A 272 8.26 3.60 21.00
C ASP A 272 8.48 2.17 21.52
N SER A 273 8.68 1.19 20.63
CA SER A 273 8.96 -0.18 21.07
C SER A 273 10.36 -0.24 21.65
N LYS A 274 10.47 -0.34 22.98
CA LYS A 274 11.75 -0.47 23.68
C LYS A 274 12.35 -1.86 23.49
N LEU A 275 13.68 -1.96 23.63
CA LEU A 275 14.33 -3.28 23.75
C LEU A 275 13.86 -3.94 25.06
N ASN A 276 13.54 -5.23 24.99
CA ASN A 276 13.33 -5.99 26.22
C ASN A 276 14.67 -6.26 26.94
N PRO A 277 14.67 -6.69 28.21
CA PRO A 277 15.92 -6.88 28.98
C PRO A 277 16.91 -7.85 28.32
N ASP A 278 16.41 -8.92 27.69
CA ASP A 278 17.24 -9.94 27.04
C ASP A 278 17.89 -9.37 25.76
N GLU A 279 17.13 -8.64 24.95
CA GLU A 279 17.60 -7.95 23.75
C GLU A 279 18.60 -6.84 24.08
N LEU A 280 18.37 -6.09 25.16
CA LEU A 280 19.30 -5.08 25.65
C LEU A 280 20.62 -5.73 26.09
N SER A 281 20.57 -6.83 26.83
CA SER A 281 21.77 -7.57 27.23
C SER A 281 22.48 -8.19 26.03
N GLN A 282 21.74 -8.68 25.03
CA GLN A 282 22.30 -9.22 23.81
C GLN A 282 23.04 -8.13 23.02
N PHE A 283 22.42 -6.96 22.84
CA PHE A 283 23.05 -5.86 22.12
C PHE A 283 24.28 -5.33 22.85
N ASP A 284 24.20 -5.18 24.18
CA ASP A 284 25.35 -4.78 25.02
C ASP A 284 26.53 -5.75 24.86
N GLN A 285 26.26 -7.06 24.89
CA GLN A 285 27.28 -8.08 24.65
C GLN A 285 27.91 -7.93 23.25
N ILE A 286 27.10 -7.70 22.20
CA ILE A 286 27.59 -7.49 20.84
C ILE A 286 28.56 -6.30 20.82
N VAL A 287 28.14 -5.11 21.28
CA VAL A 287 28.93 -3.88 21.14
C VAL A 287 30.11 -3.77 22.11
N ARG A 288 30.08 -4.47 23.25
CA ARG A 288 31.14 -4.45 24.25
C ARG A 288 32.16 -5.58 24.12
N LYS A 289 31.75 -6.79 23.70
CA LYS A 289 32.61 -7.99 23.73
C LYS A 289 32.91 -8.56 22.36
N GLU A 290 31.97 -8.52 21.43
CA GLU A 290 32.07 -9.23 20.15
C GLU A 290 32.44 -8.32 18.97
N LEU A 291 32.15 -7.03 19.07
CA LEU A 291 32.37 -6.07 18.01
C LEU A 291 33.86 -5.81 17.78
N SER A 292 34.28 -5.98 16.53
CA SER A 292 35.65 -5.75 16.08
C SER A 292 35.64 -4.92 14.79
N ILE A 293 36.82 -4.50 14.31
CA ILE A 293 36.96 -3.79 13.03
C ILE A 293 36.62 -4.71 11.84
N SER A 294 36.47 -6.02 12.06
CA SER A 294 36.14 -6.96 10.99
C SER A 294 34.73 -6.75 10.45
N ARG A 295 34.61 -6.77 9.11
CA ARG A 295 33.35 -6.62 8.38
C ARG A 295 32.27 -7.61 8.84
N GLU A 296 32.65 -8.83 9.17
CA GLU A 296 31.71 -9.86 9.65
C GLU A 296 31.01 -9.44 10.95
N THR A 297 31.79 -8.97 11.93
CA THR A 297 31.24 -8.55 13.22
C THR A 297 30.40 -7.28 13.10
N ILE A 298 30.79 -6.34 12.22
CA ILE A 298 30.03 -5.12 11.95
C ILE A 298 28.70 -5.47 11.26
N CYS A 299 28.71 -6.32 10.23
CA CYS A 299 27.48 -6.75 9.56
C CYS A 299 26.53 -7.49 10.51
N ARG A 300 27.04 -8.33 11.41
CA ARG A 300 26.22 -9.00 12.43
C ARG A 300 25.55 -7.99 13.38
N ALA A 301 26.31 -7.00 13.86
CA ALA A 301 25.77 -5.96 14.72
C ALA A 301 24.76 -5.07 13.98
N MET A 302 25.00 -4.73 12.72
CA MET A 302 24.05 -4.01 11.87
C MET A 302 22.74 -4.78 11.67
N ALA A 303 22.82 -6.11 11.46
CA ALA A 303 21.64 -6.94 11.29
C ALA A 303 20.73 -6.84 12.51
N PHE A 304 21.30 -6.91 13.73
CA PHE A 304 20.55 -6.69 14.96
C PHE A 304 19.86 -5.31 14.99
N CYS A 305 20.57 -4.23 14.63
CA CYS A 305 19.99 -2.89 14.57
C CYS A 305 18.78 -2.83 13.62
N PHE A 306 18.87 -3.39 12.42
CA PHE A 306 17.77 -3.33 11.46
C PHE A 306 16.61 -4.28 11.80
N ASP A 307 16.88 -5.43 12.42
CA ASP A 307 15.84 -6.32 12.97
C ASP A 307 15.06 -5.64 14.10
N LYS A 308 15.73 -4.78 14.88
CA LYS A 308 15.16 -4.01 16.01
C LYS A 308 14.97 -2.53 15.68
N CYS A 309 14.72 -2.20 14.42
CA CYS A 309 14.59 -0.82 13.93
C CYS A 309 13.52 0.04 14.63
N PHE A 310 12.51 -0.56 15.25
CA PHE A 310 11.49 0.15 16.04
C PHE A 310 11.99 0.57 17.44
N ALA A 311 13.05 -0.05 17.93
CA ALA A 311 13.77 0.32 19.15
C ALA A 311 15.00 1.20 18.85
N ALA A 312 14.96 1.96 17.76
CA ALA A 312 16.09 2.78 17.31
C ALA A 312 16.61 3.74 18.38
N GLN A 313 15.74 4.23 19.28
CA GLN A 313 16.12 5.08 20.38
C GLN A 313 17.02 4.37 21.41
N ASP A 314 16.62 3.18 21.87
CA ASP A 314 17.39 2.39 22.83
C ASP A 314 18.70 1.88 22.21
N VAL A 315 18.63 1.39 20.96
CA VAL A 315 19.82 0.91 20.23
C VAL A 315 20.83 2.04 20.04
N SER A 316 20.38 3.22 19.58
CA SER A 316 21.28 4.38 19.41
C SER A 316 21.81 4.88 20.75
N GLY A 317 20.96 4.91 21.78
CA GLY A 317 21.35 5.31 23.13
C GLY A 317 22.42 4.40 23.74
N LEU A 318 22.29 3.08 23.58
CA LEU A 318 23.31 2.14 24.05
C LEU A 318 24.60 2.26 23.25
N LEU A 319 24.51 2.33 21.90
CA LEU A 319 25.68 2.52 21.05
C LEU A 319 26.44 3.79 21.43
N MET A 320 25.72 4.86 21.77
CA MET A 320 26.26 6.12 22.27
C MET A 320 26.96 5.97 23.62
N GLN A 321 26.28 5.38 24.60
CA GLN A 321 26.86 5.14 25.92
C GLN A 321 28.18 4.36 25.81
N VAL A 322 28.21 3.37 24.92
CA VAL A 322 29.38 2.53 24.69
C VAL A 322 30.46 3.25 23.88
N LEU A 323 30.10 4.15 22.96
CA LEU A 323 31.05 5.00 22.22
C LEU A 323 31.75 6.00 23.14
N LEU A 324 31.00 6.59 24.08
CA LEU A 324 31.46 7.61 25.03
C LEU A 324 32.06 7.03 26.32
N ASP A 325 32.25 5.71 26.38
CA ASP A 325 32.83 5.02 27.53
C ASP A 325 34.35 5.34 27.65
N GLU A 326 34.69 6.06 28.73
CA GLU A 326 36.05 6.50 29.07
C GLU A 326 36.79 5.48 29.94
N SER A 327 36.22 4.29 30.18
CA SER A 327 36.90 3.25 30.94
C SER A 327 38.24 2.85 30.30
N ASP A 328 39.29 2.72 31.12
CA ASP A 328 40.64 2.31 30.68
C ASP A 328 40.67 0.93 29.98
N SER A 329 39.61 0.14 30.13
CA SER A 329 39.42 -1.15 29.46
C SER A 329 39.02 -1.04 27.98
N VAL A 330 38.63 0.15 27.50
CA VAL A 330 38.18 0.36 26.13
C VAL A 330 39.37 0.71 25.24
N THR A 331 39.70 -0.18 24.31
CA THR A 331 40.79 0.03 23.34
C THR A 331 40.37 0.97 22.20
N ASN A 332 41.35 1.55 21.51
CA ASN A 332 41.09 2.38 20.32
C ASN A 332 40.41 1.58 19.20
N ASP A 333 40.76 0.30 19.05
CA ASP A 333 40.14 -0.58 18.05
C ASP A 333 38.65 -0.80 18.32
N MET A 334 38.25 -0.90 19.59
CA MET A 334 36.84 -0.98 19.98
C MET A 334 36.11 0.32 19.65
N ARG A 335 36.73 1.49 19.88
CA ARG A 335 36.15 2.80 19.53
C ARG A 335 35.96 2.93 18.02
N ILE A 336 36.97 2.54 17.23
CA ILE A 336 36.90 2.55 15.76
C ILE A 336 35.82 1.59 15.25
N ALA A 337 35.72 0.37 15.81
CA ALA A 337 34.69 -0.58 15.43
C ALA A 337 33.26 -0.07 15.70
N ARG A 338 33.06 0.60 16.85
CA ARG A 338 31.78 1.24 17.21
C ARG A 338 31.44 2.41 16.29
N LEU A 339 32.45 3.20 15.88
CA LEU A 339 32.29 4.25 14.87
C LEU A 339 31.91 3.70 13.50
N TYR A 340 32.52 2.59 13.07
CA TYR A 340 32.14 1.93 11.82
C TYR A 340 30.71 1.42 11.87
N LEU A 341 30.29 0.77 12.97
CA LEU A 341 28.91 0.36 13.15
C LEU A 341 27.93 1.55 13.09
N LEU A 342 28.23 2.64 13.81
CA LEU A 342 27.41 3.86 13.78
C LEU A 342 27.32 4.44 12.36
N SER A 343 28.45 4.53 11.66
CA SER A 343 28.53 5.05 10.29
C SER A 343 27.73 4.18 9.33
N ASP A 344 27.82 2.86 9.43
CA ASP A 344 27.12 1.94 8.54
C ASP A 344 25.61 1.96 8.82
N VAL A 345 25.19 2.00 10.09
CA VAL A 345 23.77 2.15 10.44
C VAL A 345 23.23 3.47 9.89
N LEU A 346 23.97 4.57 10.05
CA LEU A 346 23.57 5.88 9.52
C LEU A 346 23.55 5.91 7.99
N PHE A 347 24.56 5.34 7.33
CA PHE A 347 24.61 5.28 5.86
C PHE A 347 23.44 4.47 5.29
N ASN A 348 23.17 3.30 5.88
CA ASN A 348 22.08 2.43 5.45
C ASN A 348 20.69 2.97 5.84
N SER A 349 20.59 3.82 6.86
CA SER A 349 19.35 4.54 7.20
C SER A 349 18.79 5.42 6.08
N GLN A 350 19.64 5.76 5.11
CA GLN A 350 19.32 6.65 3.99
C GLN A 350 19.04 5.89 2.68
N GLN A 351 19.30 4.58 2.64
CA GLN A 351 19.19 3.79 1.42
C GLN A 351 17.74 3.38 1.14
N PRO A 352 17.22 3.61 -0.09
CA PRO A 352 15.90 3.13 -0.46
C PRO A 352 15.87 1.60 -0.49
N GLY A 353 14.86 1.00 0.15
CA GLY A 353 14.66 -0.46 0.20
C GLY A 353 15.04 -1.13 1.52
N VAL A 354 15.77 -0.44 2.41
CA VAL A 354 16.04 -0.97 3.76
C VAL A 354 14.85 -0.63 4.66
N ARG A 355 14.12 -1.67 5.10
CA ARG A 355 12.88 -1.53 5.87
C ARG A 355 13.12 -0.73 7.15
N ASN A 356 12.32 0.33 7.34
CA ASN A 356 12.28 1.17 8.54
C ASN A 356 13.63 1.78 8.99
N ALA A 357 14.64 1.75 8.13
CA ALA A 357 15.98 2.22 8.41
C ALA A 357 16.02 3.72 8.76
N PHE A 358 15.06 4.50 8.22
CA PHE A 358 14.90 5.93 8.49
C PHE A 358 14.69 6.29 9.97
N MET A 359 14.27 5.33 10.81
CA MET A 359 14.05 5.54 12.25
C MET A 359 15.35 5.92 12.98
N TYR A 360 16.49 5.40 12.54
CA TYR A 360 17.80 5.71 13.11
C TYR A 360 18.28 7.13 12.81
N ARG A 361 17.80 7.73 11.71
CA ARG A 361 18.29 9.03 11.23
C ARG A 361 18.07 10.13 12.27
N SER A 362 16.83 10.31 12.70
CA SER A 362 16.47 11.38 13.64
C SER A 362 17.16 11.22 14.99
N THR A 363 17.30 9.98 15.46
CA THR A 363 17.93 9.68 16.74
C THR A 363 19.44 9.94 16.68
N ILE A 364 20.13 9.40 15.67
CA ILE A 364 21.58 9.62 15.51
C ILE A 364 21.88 11.10 15.25
N GLU A 365 21.07 11.81 14.48
CA GLU A 365 21.21 13.26 14.25
C GLU A 365 21.13 14.06 15.55
N SER A 366 20.21 13.71 16.45
CA SER A 366 20.09 14.36 17.77
C SER A 366 21.31 14.11 18.67
N LEU A 367 21.98 12.96 18.50
CA LEU A 367 23.10 12.50 19.32
C LEU A 367 24.47 12.94 18.76
N ALA A 368 24.55 13.23 17.46
CA ALA A 368 25.77 13.59 16.75
C ALA A 368 26.57 14.75 17.40
N PRO A 369 25.95 15.85 17.88
CA PRO A 369 26.70 16.95 18.50
C PRO A 369 27.50 16.50 19.74
N GLU A 370 27.01 15.53 20.50
CA GLU A 370 27.69 15.00 21.67
C GLU A 370 28.84 14.08 21.28
N ILE A 371 28.66 13.25 20.26
CA ILE A 371 29.70 12.38 19.68
C ILE A 371 30.91 13.21 19.25
N PHE A 372 30.69 14.20 18.39
CA PHE A 372 31.78 14.99 17.82
C PHE A 372 32.48 15.83 18.88
N ARG A 373 31.74 16.39 19.85
CA ARG A 373 32.34 17.12 20.97
C ARG A 373 33.29 16.26 21.81
N LYS A 374 32.96 14.97 21.98
CA LYS A 374 33.75 14.04 22.79
C LYS A 374 34.92 13.42 22.03
N LEU A 375 34.81 13.28 20.70
CA LEU A 375 35.84 12.65 19.86
C LEU A 375 36.90 13.64 19.32
N GLY A 376 36.67 14.95 19.38
CA GLY A 376 37.65 15.97 18.99
C GLY A 376 37.02 17.22 18.40
#